data_AF-A0A1E4HKT6-F1
#
_entry.id   AF-A0A1E4HKT6-F1
#
_cell.length_a   1.000
_cell.length_b   1.000
_cell.length_c   1.000
_cell.angle_alpha   90.00
_cell.angle_beta   90.00
_cell.angle_gamma   90.00
#
_symmetry.space_group_name_H-M   'P 1'
#
loop_
_entity.id
_entity.type
_entity.pdbx_description
1 polymer ?
#
loop_
_entity_poly.entity_id
_entity_poly.type
_entity_poly.pdbx_seq_one_letter_code
_entity_poly.pdbx_strand_id
1 'polypeptide(L)'
;MDPALTTTRRSLHGIAELLLAGPQYRSSGTIRLQVTPGGFGQVAGPLRVQGATLVWEDDQVPLGGTIRDLAVWAGVEAGAPVGLYSDSTDIDLDEALGVDPAEADVIHGWFALGDAALRTLDGGTPPVLWPEHFDLAVAVDRVNYGVSPGDASLPEPYAYVGPWEQREGEFWNAPFGAFCTAAELPHADALADFFRAGQAAASR
;
A
#
# COMPACT_ATOMS: atom_id res chain seq x y z
N MET A 1 6.24 19.05 -2.45
CA MET A 1 5.93 17.72 -2.99
C MET A 1 6.98 17.38 -4.02
N ASP A 2 7.71 16.28 -3.81
CA ASP A 2 8.70 15.81 -4.78
C ASP A 2 7.98 15.19 -5.99
N PRO A 3 8.13 15.73 -7.21
CA PRO A 3 7.51 15.16 -8.41
C PRO A 3 7.92 13.70 -8.67
N ALA A 4 9.14 13.30 -8.26
CA ALA A 4 9.64 11.94 -8.44
C ALA A 4 8.91 10.94 -7.53
N LEU A 5 8.65 11.31 -6.27
CA LEU A 5 7.88 10.48 -5.34
C LEU A 5 6.46 10.24 -5.85
N THR A 6 5.77 11.29 -6.29
CA THR A 6 4.40 11.18 -6.82
C THR A 6 4.34 10.28 -8.07
N THR A 7 5.29 10.43 -8.98
CA THR A 7 5.37 9.62 -10.21
C THR A 7 5.66 8.15 -9.90
N THR A 8 6.62 7.92 -8.99
CA THR A 8 7.00 6.57 -8.53
C THR A 8 5.83 5.89 -7.82
N ARG A 9 5.16 6.60 -6.91
CA ARG A 9 3.97 6.12 -6.22
C ARG A 9 2.85 5.73 -7.18
N ARG A 10 2.52 6.59 -8.16
CA ARG A 10 1.50 6.29 -9.18
C ARG A 10 1.84 5.02 -9.95
N SER A 11 3.11 4.87 -10.35
CA SER A 11 3.60 3.68 -11.06
C SER A 11 3.50 2.41 -10.20
N LEU A 12 3.94 2.46 -8.94
CA LEU A 12 3.88 1.33 -8.01
C LEU A 12 2.45 0.95 -7.63
N HIS A 13 1.55 1.93 -7.47
CA HIS A 13 0.12 1.70 -7.26
C HIS A 13 -0.48 0.96 -8.46
N GLY A 14 -0.19 1.44 -9.69
CA GLY A 14 -0.61 0.75 -10.92
C GLY A 14 -0.12 -0.70 -11.00
N ILE A 15 1.13 -0.94 -10.64
CA ILE A 15 1.70 -2.29 -10.57
C ILE A 15 0.96 -3.15 -9.53
N ALA A 16 0.77 -2.63 -8.31
CA ALA A 16 0.03 -3.32 -7.24
C ALA A 16 -1.36 -3.76 -7.71
N GLU A 17 -2.10 -2.86 -8.36
CA GLU A 17 -3.46 -3.12 -8.78
C GLU A 17 -3.54 -3.98 -10.04
N LEU A 18 -2.92 -3.54 -11.13
CA LEU A 18 -3.16 -4.09 -12.47
C LEU A 18 -2.27 -5.30 -12.77
N LEU A 19 -1.09 -5.38 -12.15
CA LEU A 19 -0.10 -6.44 -12.43
C LEU A 19 0.00 -7.50 -11.32
N LEU A 20 -0.26 -7.15 -10.06
CA LEU A 20 -0.26 -8.12 -8.97
C LEU A 20 -1.68 -8.56 -8.60
N ALA A 21 -2.51 -7.64 -8.13
CA ALA A 21 -3.82 -7.97 -7.58
C ALA A 21 -4.79 -8.49 -8.63
N GLY A 22 -4.85 -7.87 -9.82
CA GLY A 22 -5.68 -8.31 -10.94
C GLY A 22 -5.49 -9.77 -11.32
N PRO A 23 -4.26 -10.19 -11.70
CA PRO A 23 -3.97 -11.59 -12.02
C PRO A 23 -4.24 -12.53 -10.84
N GLN A 24 -3.87 -12.14 -9.62
CA GLN A 24 -4.13 -12.93 -8.42
C GLN A 24 -5.62 -13.14 -8.18
N TYR A 25 -6.44 -12.12 -8.39
CA TYR A 25 -7.88 -12.20 -8.22
C TYR A 25 -8.50 -13.18 -9.22
N ARG A 26 -8.08 -13.13 -10.48
CA ARG A 26 -8.54 -14.09 -11.51
C ARG A 26 -8.16 -15.54 -11.16
N SER A 27 -6.99 -15.77 -10.58
CA SER A 27 -6.51 -17.13 -10.29
C SER A 27 -6.97 -17.69 -8.92
N SER A 28 -7.15 -16.82 -7.92
CA SER A 28 -7.32 -17.24 -6.52
C SER A 28 -8.43 -16.51 -5.76
N GLY A 29 -9.11 -15.55 -6.40
CA GLY A 29 -10.24 -14.83 -5.81
C GLY A 29 -9.86 -13.81 -4.73
N THR A 30 -8.56 -13.48 -4.57
CA THR A 30 -8.11 -12.47 -3.61
C THR A 30 -7.26 -11.38 -4.25
N ILE A 31 -7.45 -10.15 -3.78
CA ILE A 31 -6.65 -8.98 -4.15
C ILE A 31 -5.60 -8.63 -3.10
N ARG A 32 -5.62 -9.30 -1.94
CA ARG A 32 -4.74 -8.97 -0.81
C ARG A 32 -3.29 -9.10 -1.23
N LEU A 33 -2.49 -8.07 -0.99
CA LEU A 33 -1.04 -8.10 -1.14
C LEU A 33 -0.39 -8.08 0.25
N GLN A 34 0.89 -8.40 0.29
CA GLN A 34 1.71 -8.39 1.50
C GLN A 34 2.98 -7.58 1.29
N VAL A 35 3.48 -6.97 2.36
CA VAL A 35 4.83 -6.42 2.39
C VAL A 35 5.84 -7.58 2.35
N THR A 36 6.87 -7.42 1.53
CA THR A 36 7.99 -8.35 1.41
C THR A 36 9.31 -7.59 1.65
N PRO A 37 10.43 -8.26 1.95
CA PRO A 37 11.71 -7.57 2.08
C PRO A 37 12.03 -6.73 0.83
N GLY A 38 12.15 -5.41 1.01
CA GLY A 38 12.43 -4.46 -0.07
C GLY A 38 11.26 -4.20 -1.03
N GLY A 39 10.02 -4.57 -0.68
CA GLY A 39 8.86 -4.23 -1.51
C GLY A 39 7.55 -4.87 -1.08
N PHE A 40 6.77 -5.35 -2.04
CA PHE A 40 5.46 -5.96 -1.79
C PHE A 40 5.12 -7.00 -2.86
N GLY A 41 4.22 -7.93 -2.54
CA GLY A 41 3.93 -9.05 -3.44
C GLY A 41 2.56 -9.68 -3.24
N GLN A 42 2.25 -10.59 -4.15
CA GLN A 42 1.10 -11.48 -4.06
C GLN A 42 1.19 -12.36 -2.80
N VAL A 43 0.04 -12.73 -2.24
CA VAL A 43 -0.08 -13.74 -1.18
C VAL A 43 -0.36 -15.13 -1.73
N ALA A 44 -0.91 -15.20 -2.95
CA ALA A 44 -1.34 -16.43 -3.61
C ALA A 44 -0.70 -16.63 -5.00
N GLY A 45 0.45 -16.00 -5.23
CA GLY A 45 1.20 -16.12 -6.48
C GLY A 45 2.66 -15.66 -6.33
N PRO A 46 3.49 -15.86 -7.37
CA PRO A 46 4.93 -15.64 -7.28
C PRO A 46 5.36 -14.18 -7.50
N LEU A 47 4.48 -13.33 -8.03
CA LEU A 47 4.85 -11.96 -8.43
C LEU A 47 5.04 -11.06 -7.22
N ARG A 48 6.17 -10.36 -7.21
CA ARG A 48 6.48 -9.32 -6.22
C ARG A 48 7.33 -8.21 -6.81
N VAL A 49 7.18 -7.02 -6.26
CA VAL A 49 8.11 -5.90 -6.45
C VAL A 49 9.21 -5.99 -5.40
N GLN A 50 10.46 -5.81 -5.82
CA GLN A 50 11.63 -5.68 -4.95
C GLN A 50 12.48 -4.51 -5.45
N GLY A 51 12.53 -3.41 -4.70
CA GLY A 51 13.11 -2.14 -5.13
C GLY A 51 12.42 -1.64 -6.40
N ALA A 52 13.20 -1.40 -7.45
CA ALA A 52 12.73 -1.03 -8.79
C ALA A 52 12.68 -2.22 -9.77
N THR A 53 12.38 -3.43 -9.28
CA THR A 53 12.36 -4.67 -10.09
C THR A 53 11.11 -5.49 -9.81
N LEU A 54 10.51 -6.06 -10.86
CA LEU A 54 9.51 -7.13 -10.76
C LEU A 54 10.22 -8.48 -10.72
N VAL A 55 9.85 -9.33 -9.77
CA VAL A 55 10.44 -10.65 -9.55
C VAL A 55 9.36 -11.73 -9.50
N TRP A 56 9.59 -12.87 -10.14
CA TRP A 56 8.77 -14.07 -10.05
C TRP A 56 9.64 -15.29 -10.22
N GLU A 57 9.43 -16.31 -9.37
CA GLU A 57 10.26 -17.53 -9.41
C GLU A 57 11.76 -17.18 -9.39
N ASP A 58 12.51 -17.59 -10.43
CA ASP A 58 13.94 -17.30 -10.62
C ASP A 58 14.22 -16.14 -11.61
N ASP A 59 13.16 -15.50 -12.13
CA ASP A 59 13.22 -14.44 -13.13
C ASP A 59 12.97 -13.05 -12.53
N GLN A 60 13.51 -12.04 -13.21
CA GLN A 60 13.31 -10.64 -12.82
C GLN A 60 13.44 -9.70 -14.02
N VAL A 61 12.70 -8.59 -13.98
CA VAL A 61 12.86 -7.47 -14.94
C VAL A 61 12.77 -6.12 -14.23
N PRO A 62 13.54 -5.10 -14.66
CA PRO A 62 13.38 -3.73 -14.14
C PRO A 62 11.94 -3.22 -14.32
N LEU A 63 11.46 -2.40 -13.39
CA LEU A 63 10.17 -1.70 -13.50
C LEU A 63 10.29 -0.54 -14.50
N GLY A 64 10.30 -0.87 -15.79
CA GLY A 64 10.32 0.09 -16.88
C GLY A 64 9.40 -0.33 -18.02
N GLY A 65 9.23 0.56 -19.00
CA GLY A 65 8.24 0.37 -20.06
C GLY A 65 6.83 0.57 -19.51
N THR A 66 5.90 -0.30 -19.89
CA THR A 66 4.49 -0.23 -19.50
C THR A 66 4.09 -1.43 -18.63
N ILE A 67 2.93 -1.36 -17.96
CA ILE A 67 2.39 -2.52 -17.23
C ILE A 67 2.13 -3.69 -18.20
N ARG A 68 1.71 -3.41 -19.44
CA ARG A 68 1.53 -4.42 -20.47
C ARG A 68 2.84 -5.15 -20.79
N ASP A 69 3.95 -4.42 -20.92
CA ASP A 69 5.26 -5.03 -21.20
C ASP A 69 5.66 -5.97 -20.06
N LEU A 70 5.55 -5.50 -18.80
CA LEU A 70 5.86 -6.30 -17.62
C LEU A 70 5.00 -7.56 -17.54
N ALA A 71 3.72 -7.48 -17.89
CA ALA A 71 2.80 -8.60 -17.90
C ALA A 71 3.16 -9.66 -18.94
N VAL A 72 3.61 -9.22 -20.13
CA VAL A 72 4.13 -10.13 -21.17
C VAL A 72 5.36 -10.89 -20.68
N TRP A 73 6.29 -10.20 -20.02
CA TRP A 73 7.48 -10.84 -19.44
C TRP A 73 7.14 -11.84 -18.34
N ALA A 74 6.22 -11.48 -17.44
CA ALA A 74 5.77 -12.32 -16.35
C ALA A 74 4.79 -13.44 -16.78
N GLY A 75 4.36 -13.46 -18.04
CA GLY A 75 3.41 -14.46 -18.55
C GLY A 75 2.02 -14.36 -17.93
N VAL A 76 1.59 -13.16 -17.52
CA VAL A 76 0.27 -12.91 -16.91
C VAL A 76 -0.57 -11.96 -17.76
N GLU A 77 -1.89 -12.08 -17.64
CA GLU A 77 -2.81 -11.09 -18.20
C GLU A 77 -2.90 -9.92 -17.22
N ALA A 78 -2.47 -8.70 -17.56
CA ALA A 78 -2.66 -7.52 -16.72
C ALA A 78 -4.09 -6.96 -16.79
N GLY A 79 -4.50 -6.25 -15.73
CA GLY A 79 -5.76 -5.52 -15.66
C GLY A 79 -6.45 -5.69 -14.32
N ALA A 80 -7.23 -4.68 -13.93
CA ALA A 80 -7.86 -4.56 -12.62
C ALA A 80 -8.72 -5.77 -12.23
N PRO A 81 -8.99 -5.97 -10.93
CA PRO A 81 -9.98 -6.91 -10.42
C PRO A 81 -11.42 -6.50 -10.80
N VAL A 82 -11.81 -6.76 -12.05
CA VAL A 82 -13.10 -6.32 -12.61
C VAL A 82 -14.29 -6.76 -11.74
N GLY A 83 -15.17 -5.81 -11.42
CA GLY A 83 -16.42 -6.04 -10.71
C GLY A 83 -16.30 -6.05 -9.18
N LEU A 84 -15.12 -5.77 -8.62
CA LEU A 84 -14.90 -5.76 -7.17
C LEU A 84 -15.06 -4.36 -6.55
N TYR A 85 -14.54 -3.32 -7.19
CA TYR A 85 -14.65 -1.93 -6.78
C TYR A 85 -14.64 -0.99 -8.00
N SER A 86 -15.12 0.25 -7.85
CA SER A 86 -15.20 1.24 -8.92
C SER A 86 -13.99 2.17 -9.01
N ASP A 87 -13.24 2.29 -7.92
CA ASP A 87 -12.13 3.24 -7.80
C ASP A 87 -10.85 2.53 -8.25
N SER A 88 -10.39 2.82 -9.45
CA SER A 88 -9.14 2.29 -9.99
C SER A 88 -8.02 3.33 -9.92
N THR A 89 -6.78 2.86 -9.97
CA THR A 89 -5.69 3.70 -10.42
C THR A 89 -6.00 4.29 -11.78
N ASP A 90 -5.90 5.62 -11.93
CA ASP A 90 -6.03 6.33 -13.21
C ASP A 90 -4.82 6.08 -14.15
N ILE A 91 -4.17 4.92 -14.05
CA ILE A 91 -3.01 4.55 -14.86
C ILE A 91 -3.46 3.62 -16.00
N ASP A 92 -3.05 3.96 -17.21
CA ASP A 92 -3.30 3.12 -18.37
C ASP A 92 -2.29 1.96 -18.41
N LEU A 93 -2.71 0.78 -18.90
CA LEU A 93 -1.81 -0.36 -19.09
C LEU A 93 -0.65 -0.06 -20.04
N ASP A 94 -0.86 0.89 -20.96
CA ASP A 94 0.11 1.34 -21.97
C ASP A 94 0.80 2.67 -21.57
N GLU A 95 0.54 3.21 -20.37
CA GLU A 95 1.26 4.35 -19.81
C GLU A 95 2.69 3.94 -19.42
N ALA A 96 3.66 4.80 -19.72
CA ALA A 96 5.05 4.58 -19.35
C ALA A 96 5.23 4.71 -17.82
N LEU A 97 5.79 3.69 -17.20
CA LEU A 97 6.12 3.68 -15.79
C LEU A 97 7.30 4.62 -15.51
N GLY A 98 7.15 5.43 -14.47
CA GLY A 98 8.20 6.30 -13.95
C GLY A 98 8.56 5.91 -12.53
N VAL A 99 9.44 4.92 -12.38
CA VAL A 99 9.92 4.44 -11.09
C VAL A 99 11.35 4.94 -10.85
N ASP A 100 11.50 5.90 -9.94
CA ASP A 100 12.80 6.27 -9.41
C ASP A 100 13.20 5.26 -8.30
N PRO A 101 14.38 4.62 -8.38
CA PRO A 101 14.79 3.63 -7.37
C PRO A 101 14.89 4.18 -5.94
N ALA A 102 15.33 5.43 -5.75
CA ALA A 102 15.46 6.03 -4.43
C ALA A 102 14.08 6.32 -3.83
N GLU A 103 13.14 6.82 -4.64
CA GLU A 103 11.77 7.05 -4.21
C GLU A 103 11.00 5.74 -3.95
N ALA A 104 11.31 4.69 -4.73
CA ALA A 104 10.76 3.35 -4.47
C ALA A 104 11.24 2.84 -3.11
N ASP A 105 12.52 3.00 -2.77
CA ASP A 105 13.08 2.62 -1.47
C ASP A 105 12.42 3.40 -0.30
N VAL A 106 12.08 4.68 -0.50
CA VAL A 106 11.31 5.47 0.49
C VAL A 106 9.94 4.85 0.73
N ILE A 107 9.20 4.51 -0.33
CA ILE A 107 7.86 3.90 -0.24
C ILE A 107 7.93 2.52 0.42
N HIS A 108 8.84 1.67 -0.03
CA HIS A 108 9.02 0.32 0.51
C HIS A 108 9.46 0.35 1.98
N GLY A 109 10.35 1.29 2.34
CA GLY A 109 10.77 1.52 3.72
C GLY A 109 9.62 1.96 4.61
N TRP A 110 8.74 2.82 4.10
CA TRP A 110 7.54 3.24 4.82
C TRP A 110 6.59 2.08 5.08
N PHE A 111 6.34 1.23 4.08
CA PHE A 111 5.54 0.01 4.28
C PHE A 111 6.18 -0.97 5.26
N ALA A 112 7.51 -1.13 5.24
CA ALA A 112 8.20 -1.98 6.20
C ALA A 112 8.07 -1.47 7.65
N LEU A 113 8.18 -0.16 7.87
CA LEU A 113 7.93 0.45 9.18
C LEU A 113 6.47 0.28 9.63
N GLY A 114 5.52 0.48 8.71
CA GLY A 114 4.10 0.26 8.95
C GLY A 114 3.78 -1.19 9.31
N ASP A 115 4.30 -2.17 8.56
CA ASP A 115 4.10 -3.60 8.83
C ASP A 115 4.60 -3.98 10.22
N ALA A 116 5.80 -3.51 10.58
CA ALA A 116 6.37 -3.74 11.90
C ALA A 116 5.49 -3.15 13.02
N ALA A 117 5.01 -1.91 12.86
CA ALA A 117 4.17 -1.25 13.85
C ALA A 117 2.77 -1.89 13.97
N LEU A 118 2.12 -2.19 12.85
CA LEU A 118 0.77 -2.77 12.81
C LEU A 118 0.74 -4.17 13.44
N ARG A 119 1.82 -4.96 13.30
CA ARG A 119 1.94 -6.27 13.96
C ARG A 119 2.03 -6.19 15.49
N THR A 120 2.25 -5.01 16.06
CA THR A 120 2.25 -4.83 17.52
C THR A 120 0.86 -4.61 18.10
N LEU A 121 -0.18 -4.46 17.25
CA LEU A 121 -1.56 -4.29 17.70
C LEU A 121 -2.19 -5.64 18.02
N ASP A 122 -2.59 -5.81 19.28
CA ASP A 122 -3.34 -6.99 19.71
C ASP A 122 -4.69 -7.07 18.99
N GLY A 123 -5.11 -8.29 18.64
CA GLY A 123 -6.41 -8.54 18.00
C GLY A 123 -6.48 -8.24 16.50
N GLY A 124 -5.40 -7.71 15.89
CA GLY A 124 -5.33 -7.46 14.46
C GLY A 124 -5.17 -8.71 13.62
N THR A 125 -5.76 -8.70 12.43
CA THR A 125 -5.39 -9.62 11.35
C THR A 125 -4.00 -9.29 10.82
N PRO A 126 -3.31 -10.21 10.13
CA PRO A 126 -2.07 -9.87 9.41
C PRO A 126 -2.27 -8.63 8.51
N PRO A 127 -1.31 -7.68 8.50
CA PRO A 127 -1.38 -6.51 7.62
C PRO A 127 -1.59 -6.89 6.16
N VAL A 128 -2.43 -6.11 5.50
CA VAL A 128 -2.76 -6.27 4.07
C VAL A 128 -2.41 -4.98 3.37
N LEU A 129 -1.62 -5.08 2.30
CA LEU A 129 -1.49 -4.00 1.35
C LEU A 129 -2.69 -4.07 0.41
N TRP A 130 -3.57 -3.07 0.49
CA TRP A 130 -4.78 -2.98 -0.32
C TRP A 130 -4.44 -2.31 -1.65
N PRO A 131 -4.53 -3.03 -2.79
CA PRO A 131 -4.14 -2.49 -4.09
C PRO A 131 -5.01 -1.33 -4.56
N GLU A 132 -6.27 -1.24 -4.13
CA GLU A 132 -7.21 -0.17 -4.53
C GLU A 132 -6.89 1.19 -3.91
N HIS A 133 -6.22 1.20 -2.75
CA HIS A 133 -5.85 2.40 -2.02
C HIS A 133 -4.34 2.60 -1.93
N PHE A 134 -3.58 1.55 -2.26
CA PHE A 134 -2.15 1.45 -2.10
C PHE A 134 -1.67 1.81 -0.69
N ASP A 135 -2.39 1.32 0.30
CA ASP A 135 -2.09 1.49 1.71
C ASP A 135 -2.00 0.13 2.42
N LEU A 136 -1.21 0.09 3.48
CA LEU A 136 -1.03 -1.09 4.31
C LEU A 136 -1.88 -0.94 5.56
N ALA A 137 -2.79 -1.88 5.82
CA ALA A 137 -3.74 -1.74 6.92
C ALA A 137 -4.06 -3.05 7.66
N VAL A 138 -4.51 -2.88 8.90
CA VAL A 138 -5.23 -3.89 9.70
C VAL A 138 -6.54 -3.30 10.21
N ALA A 139 -7.52 -4.15 10.47
CA ALA A 139 -8.71 -3.76 11.23
C ALA A 139 -8.67 -4.43 12.62
N VAL A 140 -8.89 -3.64 13.67
CA VAL A 140 -9.06 -4.11 15.06
C VAL A 140 -10.33 -3.47 15.59
N ASP A 141 -11.28 -4.25 16.10
CA ASP A 141 -12.50 -3.76 16.75
C ASP A 141 -13.24 -2.65 15.98
N ARG A 142 -13.41 -2.83 14.65
CA ARG A 142 -14.05 -1.87 13.73
C ARG A 142 -13.31 -0.52 13.62
N VAL A 143 -12.00 -0.54 13.82
CA VAL A 143 -11.10 0.58 13.57
C VAL A 143 -10.01 0.13 12.61
N ASN A 144 -9.81 0.88 11.54
CA ASN A 144 -8.75 0.65 10.57
C ASN A 144 -7.49 1.38 11.04
N TYR A 145 -6.36 0.69 11.05
CA TYR A 145 -5.05 1.26 11.33
C TYR A 145 -4.19 1.00 10.11
N GLY A 146 -3.51 2.02 9.60
CA GLY A 146 -2.71 1.82 8.41
C GLY A 146 -1.72 2.91 8.13
N VAL A 147 -0.94 2.67 7.08
CA VAL A 147 0.01 3.62 6.51
C VAL A 147 -0.20 3.73 5.00
N SER A 148 -0.14 4.96 4.50
CA SER A 148 -0.21 5.27 3.08
C SER A 148 1.09 5.98 2.66
N PRO A 149 1.65 5.71 1.46
CA PRO A 149 2.73 6.49 0.87
C PRO A 149 2.24 7.87 0.35
N GLY A 150 1.02 8.25 0.71
CA GLY A 150 0.31 9.45 0.28
C GLY A 150 -0.66 9.18 -0.87
N ASP A 151 -1.53 10.14 -1.13
CA ASP A 151 -2.55 10.09 -2.17
C ASP A 151 -2.83 11.50 -2.73
N ALA A 152 -3.98 11.69 -3.37
CA ALA A 152 -4.40 12.98 -3.92
C ALA A 152 -4.83 14.00 -2.84
N SER A 153 -5.34 13.53 -1.70
CA SER A 153 -5.77 14.36 -0.57
C SER A 153 -4.60 14.69 0.36
N LEU A 154 -3.76 13.69 0.65
CA LEU A 154 -2.59 13.80 1.50
C LEU A 154 -1.33 13.36 0.71
N PRO A 155 -0.65 14.30 0.05
CA PRO A 155 0.50 14.03 -0.80
C PRO A 155 1.66 13.24 -0.20
N GLU A 156 1.97 13.48 1.07
CA GLU A 156 3.15 12.95 1.75
C GLU A 156 2.80 11.66 2.48
N PRO A 157 3.75 10.75 2.71
CA PRO A 157 3.48 9.53 3.47
C PRO A 157 2.92 9.84 4.87
N TYR A 158 1.90 9.08 5.28
CA TYR A 158 1.20 9.28 6.55
C TYR A 158 0.70 7.96 7.13
N ALA A 159 0.51 7.94 8.45
CA ALA A 159 -0.22 6.90 9.16
C ALA A 159 -1.62 7.38 9.50
N TYR A 160 -2.59 6.47 9.61
CA TYR A 160 -3.97 6.82 9.93
C TYR A 160 -4.61 5.85 10.93
N VAL A 161 -5.64 6.37 11.61
CA VAL A 161 -6.58 5.62 12.43
C VAL A 161 -7.99 6.02 12.02
N GLY A 162 -8.73 5.10 11.42
CA GLY A 162 -10.05 5.32 10.85
C GLY A 162 -11.13 4.43 11.48
N PRO A 163 -11.86 4.91 12.49
CA PRO A 163 -12.98 4.17 13.06
C PRO A 163 -14.14 4.11 12.06
N TRP A 164 -14.85 2.97 11.98
CA TRP A 164 -16.00 2.83 11.07
C TRP A 164 -17.18 3.74 11.45
N GLU A 165 -17.20 4.19 12.70
CA GLU A 165 -18.12 5.19 13.22
C GLU A 165 -17.33 6.43 13.58
N GLN A 166 -17.72 7.57 12.99
CA GLN A 166 -17.02 8.83 13.19
C GLN A 166 -16.94 9.18 14.68
N ARG A 167 -15.76 9.66 15.09
CA ARG A 167 -15.48 10.08 16.45
C ARG A 167 -15.06 11.54 16.47
N GLU A 168 -15.32 12.20 17.59
CA GLU A 168 -14.97 13.60 17.83
C GLU A 168 -13.99 13.72 19.01
N GLY A 169 -13.15 14.76 18.98
CA GLY A 169 -12.15 15.02 20.02
C GLY A 169 -10.80 15.43 19.43
N GLU A 170 -9.86 15.83 20.29
CA GLU A 170 -8.56 16.38 19.89
C GLU A 170 -7.73 15.42 19.01
N PHE A 171 -7.85 14.11 19.24
CA PHE A 171 -7.16 13.10 18.43
C PHE A 171 -7.73 12.98 17.01
N TRP A 172 -9.03 13.19 16.83
CA TRP A 172 -9.75 12.95 15.56
C TRP A 172 -9.65 14.19 14.67
N ASN A 173 -8.50 14.33 14.01
CA ASN A 173 -8.10 15.53 13.26
C ASN A 173 -8.52 15.53 11.78
N ALA A 174 -9.24 14.50 11.31
CA ALA A 174 -9.68 14.37 9.91
C ALA A 174 -11.10 13.80 9.78
N PRO A 175 -11.79 14.02 8.64
CA PRO A 175 -13.14 13.49 8.41
C PRO A 175 -13.22 11.96 8.45
N PHE A 176 -12.13 11.27 8.10
CA PHE A 176 -12.01 9.81 8.12
C PHE A 176 -11.47 9.27 9.46
N GLY A 177 -11.16 10.12 10.43
CA GLY A 177 -10.58 9.73 11.71
C GLY A 177 -9.39 10.60 12.12
N ALA A 178 -8.22 10.00 12.22
CA ALA A 178 -6.98 10.69 12.54
C ALA A 178 -5.87 10.31 11.56
N PHE A 179 -4.96 11.24 11.28
CA PHE A 179 -3.71 10.96 10.59
C PHE A 179 -2.53 11.67 11.26
N CYS A 180 -1.33 11.15 11.03
CA CYS A 180 -0.08 11.75 11.42
C CYS A 180 0.96 11.52 10.32
N THR A 181 1.73 12.55 9.99
CA THR A 181 2.65 12.51 8.85
C THR A 181 3.88 11.65 9.17
N ALA A 182 4.49 11.04 8.16
CA ALA A 182 5.71 10.24 8.36
C ALA A 182 6.87 11.07 8.95
N ALA A 183 6.91 12.39 8.71
CA ALA A 183 7.89 13.29 9.30
C ALA A 183 7.79 13.36 10.83
N GLU A 184 6.60 13.14 11.39
CA GLU A 184 6.34 13.09 12.84
C GLU A 184 6.51 11.66 13.41
N LEU A 185 6.64 10.66 12.54
CA LEU A 185 6.70 9.24 12.87
C LEU A 185 7.97 8.58 12.30
N PRO A 186 9.18 8.99 12.73
CA PRO A 186 10.43 8.60 12.08
C PRO A 186 10.85 7.14 12.29
N HIS A 187 10.21 6.40 13.19
CA HIS A 187 10.53 5.00 13.51
C HIS A 187 9.30 4.20 13.93
N ALA A 188 9.41 2.87 13.85
CA ALA A 188 8.30 1.95 14.11
C ALA A 188 7.65 2.13 15.50
N ASP A 189 8.43 2.46 16.54
CA ASP A 189 7.86 2.70 17.88
C ASP A 189 6.94 3.93 17.91
N ALA A 190 7.28 5.01 17.19
CA ALA A 190 6.44 6.20 17.11
C ALA A 190 5.12 5.91 16.37
N LEU A 191 5.18 5.12 15.29
CA LEU A 191 3.99 4.60 14.61
C LEU A 191 3.12 3.75 15.54
N ALA A 192 3.74 2.83 16.28
CA ALA A 192 3.02 1.97 17.22
C ALA A 192 2.36 2.79 18.33
N ASP A 193 3.03 3.82 18.85
CA ASP A 193 2.47 4.72 19.86
C ASP A 193 1.28 5.53 19.32
N PHE A 194 1.36 6.01 18.07
CA PHE A 194 0.24 6.65 17.39
C PHE A 194 -0.97 5.70 17.26
N PHE A 195 -0.75 4.46 16.85
CA PHE A 195 -1.84 3.47 16.75
C PHE A 195 -2.44 3.11 18.12
N ARG A 196 -1.63 2.96 19.17
CA ARG A 196 -2.11 2.73 20.55
C ARG A 196 -2.91 3.91 21.08
N ALA A 197 -2.49 5.14 20.79
CA ALA A 197 -3.26 6.34 21.11
C ALA A 197 -4.64 6.31 20.43
N GLY A 198 -4.68 5.87 19.16
CA GLY A 198 -5.92 5.65 18.42
C GLY A 198 -6.82 4.58 19.04
N GLN A 199 -6.27 3.43 19.45
CA GLN A 199 -7.03 2.39 20.18
C GLN A 199 -7.63 2.93 21.48
N ALA A 200 -6.83 3.67 22.26
CA ALA A 200 -7.29 4.28 23.51
C ALA A 200 -8.36 5.35 23.29
N ALA A 201 -8.28 6.10 22.19
CA ALA A 201 -9.28 7.11 21.82
C ALA A 201 -10.58 6.48 21.32
N ALA A 202 -10.51 5.39 20.56
CA ALA A 202 -11.69 4.70 20.01
C ALA A 202 -12.50 3.93 21.07
N SER A 203 -11.85 3.54 22.16
CA SER A 203 -12.46 2.81 23.29
C SER A 203 -13.21 3.71 24.28
N ARG A 204 -13.18 5.03 24.09
CA ARG A 204 -13.92 6.01 24.90
C ARG A 204 -15.30 6.29 24.30
#